data_AF-A0A968KNW9-F1
#
_entry.id   AF-A0A968KNW9-F1
#
_cell.length_a   1.000
_cell.length_b   1.000
_cell.length_c   1.000
_cell.angle_alpha   90.00
_cell.angle_beta   90.00
_cell.angle_gamma   90.00
#
_symmetry.space_group_name_H-M   'P 1'
#
loop_
_entity.id
_entity.type
_entity.pdbx_description
1 polymer ?
#
loop_
_entity_poly.entity_id
_entity_poly.type
_entity_poly.pdbx_seq_one_letter_code
_entity_poly.pdbx_strand_id
1 'polypeptide(L)'
;MEAFWYHSIASGLTSRVLAIYRKEPNPERFYVIGLLHDLGRLLLYLNLSQEMKEALLRYERGGFLYEAERDVLGVDHAEVGGALLKKWKLPPRLVEAVRFHHRPSEAPQYPL
;
A
#
# COMPACT_ATOMS: atom_id res chain seq x y z
N MET A 1 1.12 7.21 15.02
CA MET A 1 1.03 7.90 13.72
C MET A 1 2.40 8.28 13.15
N GLU A 2 3.39 8.70 13.95
CA GLU A 2 4.74 9.03 13.45
C GLU A 2 5.41 7.90 12.68
N ALA A 3 5.38 6.66 13.22
CA ALA A 3 5.95 5.49 12.57
C ALA A 3 5.36 5.22 11.16
N PHE A 4 4.06 5.48 10.98
CA PHE A 4 3.40 5.34 9.67
C PHE A 4 3.98 6.32 8.65
N TRP A 5 4.10 7.60 9.03
CA TRP A 5 4.65 8.62 8.14
C TRP A 5 6.12 8.39 7.85
N TYR A 6 6.91 7.98 8.85
CA TYR A 6 8.29 7.59 8.66
C TYR A 6 8.42 6.45 7.64
N HIS A 7 7.65 5.38 7.80
CA HIS A 7 7.63 4.27 6.86
C HIS A 7 7.24 4.69 5.45
N SER A 8 6.20 5.53 5.32
CA SER A 8 5.72 6.02 4.03
C SER A 8 6.77 6.86 3.31
N ILE A 9 7.40 7.81 4.03
CA ILE A 9 8.46 8.67 3.47
C ILE A 9 9.69 7.83 3.09
N ALA A 10 10.13 6.93 3.98
CA ALA A 10 11.27 6.06 3.71
C ALA A 10 11.02 5.15 2.49
N SER A 11 9.82 4.58 2.36
CA SER A 11 9.43 3.75 1.22
C SER A 11 9.39 4.54 -0.08
N GLY A 12 8.85 5.76 -0.04
CA GLY A 12 8.89 6.69 -1.18
C GLY A 12 10.31 7.01 -1.62
N LEU A 13 11.18 7.42 -0.69
CA LEU A 13 12.58 7.73 -0.98
C LEU A 13 13.32 6.51 -1.56
N THR A 14 13.13 5.34 -0.96
CA THR A 14 13.75 4.09 -1.42
C THR A 14 13.29 3.75 -2.84
N SER A 15 11.98 3.84 -3.11
CA SER A 15 11.42 3.59 -4.44
C SER A 15 11.97 4.55 -5.49
N ARG A 16 12.15 5.83 -5.13
CA ARG A 16 12.77 6.85 -6.00
C ARG A 16 14.23 6.52 -6.31
N VAL A 17 15.02 6.16 -5.31
CA VAL A 17 16.44 5.79 -5.48
C VAL A 17 16.57 4.58 -6.40
N LEU A 18 15.74 3.56 -6.21
CA LEU A 18 15.71 2.38 -7.07
C LEU A 18 15.33 2.71 -8.51
N ALA A 19 14.36 3.59 -8.71
CA ALA A 19 13.96 4.06 -10.05
C ALA A 19 15.10 4.82 -10.76
N ILE A 20 15.83 5.68 -10.04
CA ILE A 20 17.01 6.39 -10.57
C ILE A 20 18.10 5.38 -10.97
N TYR A 21 18.40 4.42 -10.09
CA TYR A 21 19.38 3.38 -10.36
C TYR A 21 19.04 2.55 -11.61
N ARG A 22 17.75 2.23 -11.78
CA ARG A 22 17.23 1.52 -12.96
C ARG A 22 17.08 2.39 -14.22
N LYS A 23 17.39 3.70 -14.13
CA LYS A 23 17.21 4.69 -15.21
C LYS A 23 15.77 4.77 -15.72
N GLU A 24 14.80 4.58 -14.82
CA GLU A 24 13.39 4.70 -15.14
C GLU A 24 13.02 6.16 -15.46
N PRO A 25 12.16 6.41 -16.47
CA PRO A 25 11.65 7.75 -16.72
C PRO A 25 10.73 8.19 -15.57
N ASN A 26 10.87 9.44 -15.14
CA ASN A 26 10.09 10.06 -14.07
C ASN A 26 10.18 9.30 -12.72
N PRO A 27 11.34 9.34 -12.03
CA PRO A 27 11.55 8.68 -10.74
C PRO A 27 10.63 9.21 -9.63
N GLU A 28 10.15 10.46 -9.73
CA GLU A 28 9.20 11.05 -8.77
C GLU A 28 7.87 10.29 -8.70
N ARG A 29 7.45 9.65 -9.79
CA ARG A 29 6.27 8.78 -9.76
C ARG A 29 6.44 7.64 -8.75
N PHE A 30 7.63 7.06 -8.67
CA PHE A 30 7.92 5.95 -7.75
C PHE A 30 7.99 6.43 -6.30
N TYR A 31 8.45 7.67 -6.08
CA TYR A 31 8.33 8.33 -4.77
C TYR A 31 6.88 8.39 -4.30
N VAL A 32 5.98 8.88 -5.15
CA VAL A 32 4.55 8.99 -4.83
C VAL A 32 3.92 7.60 -4.60
N ILE A 33 4.26 6.60 -5.40
CA ILE A 33 3.80 5.22 -5.19
C ILE A 33 4.22 4.71 -3.80
N GLY A 34 5.52 4.80 -3.47
CA GLY A 34 6.03 4.33 -2.18
C GLY A 34 5.46 5.12 -0.99
N LEU A 35 5.20 6.43 -1.17
CA LEU A 35 4.57 7.27 -0.16
C LEU A 35 3.11 6.87 0.12
N LEU A 36 2.36 6.47 -0.92
CA LEU A 36 0.92 6.21 -0.82
C LEU A 36 0.56 4.72 -0.68
N HIS A 37 1.52 3.80 -0.80
CA HIS A 37 1.22 2.36 -0.91
C HIS A 37 0.43 1.81 0.28
N ASP A 38 0.68 2.32 1.48
CA ASP A 38 0.05 1.89 2.73
C ASP A 38 -1.10 2.82 3.20
N LEU A 39 -1.53 3.78 2.37
CA LEU A 39 -2.54 4.76 2.76
C LEU A 39 -3.88 4.11 3.19
N GLY A 40 -4.20 2.94 2.64
CA GLY A 40 -5.37 2.17 3.06
C GLY A 40 -5.37 1.77 4.54
N ARG A 41 -4.19 1.63 5.16
CA ARG A 41 -4.09 1.33 6.61
C ARG A 41 -4.71 2.44 7.43
N LEU A 42 -4.46 3.71 7.09
CA LEU A 42 -5.05 4.85 7.81
C LEU A 42 -6.58 4.83 7.73
N LEU A 43 -7.13 4.53 6.54
CA LEU A 43 -8.58 4.44 6.39
C LEU A 43 -9.17 3.31 7.22
N LEU A 44 -8.53 2.14 7.22
CA LEU A 44 -8.96 1.01 8.04
C LEU A 44 -8.89 1.35 9.54
N TYR A 45 -7.80 1.93 10.03
CA TYR A 45 -7.69 2.33 11.45
C TYR A 45 -8.72 3.38 11.87
N LEU A 46 -9.01 4.35 11.02
CA LEU A 46 -9.94 5.44 11.34
C LEU A 46 -11.40 4.99 11.37
N ASN A 47 -11.77 4.00 10.56
CA ASN A 47 -13.16 3.59 10.38
C ASN A 47 -13.51 2.23 10.99
N LEU A 48 -12.54 1.33 11.13
CA LEU A 48 -12.68 -0.08 11.55
C LEU A 48 -11.65 -0.42 12.63
N SER A 49 -11.60 0.42 13.67
CA SER A 49 -10.51 0.39 14.66
C SER A 49 -10.47 -0.91 15.50
N GLN A 50 -11.62 -1.54 15.76
CA GLN A 50 -11.67 -2.78 16.53
C GLN A 50 -11.20 -3.98 15.70
N GLU A 51 -11.64 -4.06 14.46
CA GLU A 51 -11.27 -5.09 13.51
C GLU A 51 -9.79 -4.99 13.16
N MET A 52 -9.27 -3.76 12.95
CA MET A 52 -7.83 -3.56 12.76
C MET A 52 -7.02 -3.94 13.99
N LYS A 53 -7.54 -3.73 15.20
CA LYS A 53 -6.88 -4.19 16.43
C LYS A 53 -6.83 -5.71 16.48
N GLU A 54 -7.88 -6.40 16.07
CA GLU A 54 -7.89 -7.86 15.94
C GLU A 54 -6.90 -8.34 14.88
N ALA A 55 -6.88 -7.72 13.69
CA ALA A 55 -5.93 -8.04 12.64
C ALA A 55 -4.47 -7.87 13.10
N LEU A 56 -4.18 -6.79 13.85
CA LEU A 56 -2.86 -6.58 14.47
C LEU A 56 -2.49 -7.68 15.47
N LEU A 57 -3.42 -8.08 16.35
CA LEU A 57 -3.17 -9.17 17.31
C LEU A 57 -2.89 -10.51 16.62
N ARG A 58 -3.47 -10.74 15.43
CA ARG A 58 -3.17 -11.91 14.60
C ARG A 58 -1.79 -11.78 13.95
N TYR A 59 -1.48 -10.62 13.37
CA TYR A 59 -0.17 -10.31 12.80
C TYR A 59 0.98 -10.47 13.82
N GLU A 60 0.77 -10.08 15.08
CA GLU A 60 1.75 -10.25 16.16
C GLU A 60 2.07 -11.73 16.46
N ARG A 61 1.21 -12.66 16.07
CA ARG A 61 1.44 -14.11 16.18
C ARG A 61 2.20 -14.68 14.98
N GLY A 62 2.50 -13.86 13.97
CA GLY A 62 3.22 -14.22 12.75
C GLY A 62 2.39 -14.00 11.47
N GLY A 63 3.06 -14.07 10.32
CA GLY A 63 2.46 -13.86 9.00
C GLY A 63 2.52 -12.41 8.52
N PHE A 64 1.77 -12.10 7.46
CA PHE A 64 1.71 -10.76 6.90
C PHE A 64 0.44 -10.02 7.35
N LEU A 65 0.55 -8.71 7.59
CA LEU A 65 -0.59 -7.90 8.01
C LEU A 65 -1.75 -7.95 7.01
N TYR A 66 -1.48 -7.94 5.71
CA TYR A 66 -2.55 -7.98 4.69
C TYR A 66 -3.35 -9.30 4.71
N GLU A 67 -2.74 -10.40 5.13
CA GLU A 67 -3.43 -11.69 5.30
C GLU A 67 -4.35 -11.63 6.53
N ALA A 68 -3.83 -11.12 7.65
CA ALA A 68 -4.63 -10.92 8.85
C ALA A 68 -5.80 -9.94 8.64
N GLU A 69 -5.58 -8.88 7.88
CA GLU A 69 -6.65 -7.96 7.47
C GLU A 69 -7.70 -8.68 6.62
N ARG A 70 -7.32 -9.48 5.62
CA ARG A 70 -8.27 -10.27 4.83
C ARG A 70 -9.07 -11.25 5.66
N ASP A 71 -8.45 -11.92 6.62
CA ASP A 71 -9.12 -12.88 7.48
C ASP A 71 -10.17 -12.25 8.41
N VAL A 72 -9.94 -11.00 8.84
CA VAL A 72 -10.83 -10.29 9.77
C VAL A 72 -11.85 -9.41 9.02
N LEU A 73 -11.42 -8.71 7.99
CA LEU A 73 -12.18 -7.66 7.29
C LEU A 73 -12.70 -8.11 5.91
N GLY A 74 -12.17 -9.20 5.35
CA GLY A 74 -12.43 -9.63 3.96
C GLY A 74 -11.68 -8.82 2.90
N VAL A 75 -10.91 -7.80 3.30
CA VAL A 75 -10.18 -6.86 2.43
C VAL A 75 -8.90 -6.43 3.14
N ASP A 76 -7.85 -6.10 2.39
CA ASP A 76 -6.60 -5.56 2.93
C ASP A 76 -6.39 -4.06 2.62
N HIS A 77 -5.38 -3.48 3.26
CA HIS A 77 -4.99 -2.08 3.06
C HIS A 77 -4.58 -1.76 1.63
N ALA A 78 -4.04 -2.72 0.87
CA ALA A 78 -3.66 -2.50 -0.53
C ALA A 78 -4.92 -2.27 -1.38
N GLU A 79 -5.95 -3.10 -1.20
CA GLU A 79 -7.23 -2.95 -1.89
C GLU A 79 -7.96 -1.66 -1.52
N VAL A 80 -7.99 -1.31 -0.23
CA VAL A 80 -8.58 -0.04 0.24
C VAL A 80 -7.83 1.15 -0.33
N GLY A 81 -6.49 1.11 -0.29
CA GLY A 81 -5.62 2.14 -0.85
C GLY A 81 -5.88 2.32 -2.34
N GLY A 82 -5.85 1.24 -3.11
CA GLY A 82 -6.15 1.25 -4.54
C GLY A 82 -7.53 1.82 -4.86
N ALA A 83 -8.55 1.44 -4.09
CA ALA A 83 -9.91 1.97 -4.25
C ALA A 83 -9.98 3.49 -3.98
N LEU A 84 -9.27 3.98 -2.96
CA LEU A 84 -9.16 5.41 -2.67
C LEU A 84 -8.49 6.16 -3.83
N LEU A 85 -7.36 5.67 -4.32
CA LEU A 85 -6.62 6.34 -5.39
C LEU A 85 -7.41 6.34 -6.71
N LYS A 86 -8.16 5.27 -6.98
CA LYS A 86 -9.14 5.23 -8.09
C LYS A 86 -10.22 6.29 -7.91
N LYS A 87 -10.77 6.45 -6.71
CA LYS A 87 -11.78 7.47 -6.39
C LYS A 87 -11.24 8.90 -6.56
N TRP A 88 -9.96 9.12 -6.25
CA TRP A 88 -9.26 10.39 -6.50
C TRP A 88 -8.86 10.61 -7.96
N LYS A 89 -9.19 9.67 -8.86
CA LYS A 89 -8.88 9.73 -10.29
C LYS A 89 -7.37 9.81 -10.58
N LEU A 90 -6.55 9.16 -9.74
CA LEU A 90 -5.12 9.03 -10.02
C LEU A 90 -4.86 8.07 -11.20
N PRO A 91 -3.70 8.17 -11.87
CA PRO A 91 -3.40 7.35 -13.04
C PRO A 91 -3.51 5.84 -12.75
N PRO A 92 -4.03 5.01 -13.68
CA PRO A 92 -4.21 3.57 -13.47
C PRO A 92 -2.95 2.84 -13.00
N ARG A 93 -1.78 3.19 -13.55
CA ARG A 93 -0.49 2.63 -13.12
C ARG A 93 -0.18 2.84 -11.65
N LEU A 94 -0.58 3.98 -11.07
CA LEU A 94 -0.38 4.28 -9.66
C LEU A 94 -1.42 3.55 -8.81
N VAL A 95 -2.67 3.50 -9.28
CA VAL A 95 -3.75 2.72 -8.65
C VAL A 95 -3.39 1.24 -8.55
N GLU A 96 -2.93 0.63 -9.63
CA GLU A 96 -2.54 -0.79 -9.65
C GLU A 96 -1.29 -1.06 -8.82
N ALA A 97 -0.28 -0.17 -8.88
CA ALA A 97 0.91 -0.32 -8.04
C ALA A 97 0.55 -0.33 -6.55
N VAL A 98 -0.38 0.50 -6.11
CA VAL A 98 -0.87 0.49 -4.72
C VAL A 98 -1.77 -0.71 -4.44
N ARG A 99 -2.67 -1.07 -5.34
CA ARG A 99 -3.62 -2.17 -5.11
C ARG A 99 -2.94 -3.54 -5.03
N PHE A 100 -1.93 -3.77 -5.84
CA PHE A 100 -1.34 -5.09 -6.04
C PHE A 100 0.07 -5.20 -5.45
N HIS A 101 0.51 -4.29 -4.57
CA HIS A 101 1.90 -4.32 -4.08
C HIS A 101 2.27 -5.60 -3.32
N HIS A 102 1.31 -6.31 -2.71
CA HIS A 102 1.54 -7.64 -2.12
C HIS A 102 1.50 -8.80 -3.13
N ARG A 103 0.91 -8.58 -4.31
CA ARG A 103 0.71 -9.59 -5.37
C ARG A 103 0.85 -8.96 -6.75
N PRO A 104 2.04 -8.46 -7.11
CA PRO A 104 2.18 -7.57 -8.25
C PRO A 104 1.98 -8.25 -9.61
N SER A 105 2.13 -9.58 -9.68
CA SER A 105 1.82 -10.39 -10.87
C SER A 105 0.31 -10.48 -11.16
N GLU A 106 -0.55 -10.15 -10.20
CA GLU A 106 -2.01 -10.15 -10.37
C GLU A 106 -2.54 -8.80 -10.92
N ALA A 107 -1.68 -7.80 -11.13
CA ALA A 107 -2.10 -6.52 -11.69
C ALA A 107 -2.54 -6.67 -13.16
N PRO A 108 -3.71 -6.12 -13.55
CA PRO A 108 -4.29 -6.42 -14.86
C PRO A 108 -3.65 -5.66 -16.03
N GLN A 109 -3.15 -4.44 -15.82
CA GLN A 109 -2.56 -3.62 -16.90
C GLN A 109 -1.05 -3.45 -16.74
N TYR A 110 -0.55 -3.44 -15.51
CA TYR A 110 0.87 -3.23 -15.20
C TYR A 110 1.44 -4.31 -14.26
N PRO A 111 1.43 -5.60 -14.65
CA PRO A 111 2.03 -6.67 -13.85
C PRO A 111 3.56 -6.55 -13.76
N LEU A 112 4.13 -7.12 -12.69
CA LEU A 112 5.57 -7.38 -12.57
C LEU A 112 6.01 -8.56 -13.44
#